data_AF-A0A8J4PUJ9-F1
#
_entry.id   AF-A0A8J4PUJ9-F1
#
_cell.length_a   1.000
_cell.length_b   1.000
_cell.length_c   1.000
_cell.angle_alpha   90.00
_cell.angle_beta   90.00
_cell.angle_gamma   90.00
#
_symmetry.space_group_name_H-M   'P 1'
#
loop_
_entity.id
_entity.type
_entity.pdbx_description
1 polymer ?
#
loop_
_entity_poly.entity_id
_entity_poly.type
_entity_poly.pdbx_seq_one_letter_code
_entity_poly.pdbx_strand_id
1 'polypeptide(L)'
;MSSRIIRENKKLVLNLYKRCLESAQRCPKFVNRIMMESYVRQKFRDNKDIDSRDFETIQSLLRQGEEELKSMNTYHDLRSRHLRGENTDDLYSDGYDNIENDSSISKPLN
;
A
#
# COMPACT_ATOMS: atom_id res chain seq x y z
N MET A 1 28.47 15.91 -6.06
CA MET A 1 27.39 15.31 -6.90
C MET A 1 26.59 14.27 -6.11
N SER A 2 27.19 13.12 -5.74
CA SER A 2 26.51 12.00 -5.06
C SER A 2 25.70 12.38 -3.80
N SER A 3 26.22 13.26 -2.93
CA SER A 3 25.51 13.68 -1.70
C SER A 3 24.15 14.36 -1.95
N ARG A 4 23.98 15.09 -3.06
CA ARG A 4 22.68 15.71 -3.39
C ARG A 4 21.65 14.65 -3.78
N ILE A 5 22.06 13.69 -4.63
CA ILE A 5 21.21 12.59 -5.09
C ILE A 5 20.74 11.75 -3.91
N ILE A 6 21.64 11.42 -2.97
CA ILE A 6 21.29 10.67 -1.75
C ILE A 6 20.21 11.41 -0.94
N ARG A 7 20.33 12.73 -0.77
CA ARG A 7 19.32 13.52 -0.05
C ARG A 7 17.97 13.55 -0.76
N GLU A 8 17.97 13.72 -2.08
CA GLU A 8 16.71 13.70 -2.85
C GLU A 8 16.06 12.32 -2.79
N ASN A 9 16.82 11.24 -2.98
CA ASN A 9 16.31 9.87 -2.86
C ASN A 9 15.69 9.63 -1.48
N LYS A 10 16.36 10.04 -0.39
CA LYS A 10 15.80 9.92 0.96
C LYS A 10 14.48 10.68 1.11
N LYS A 11 14.37 11.88 0.54
CA LYS A 11 13.14 12.68 0.56
C LYS A 11 12.02 11.98 -0.21
N LEU A 12 12.33 11.42 -1.38
CA LEU A 12 11.37 10.67 -2.20
C LEU A 12 10.85 9.43 -1.46
N VAL A 13 11.75 8.65 -0.85
CA VAL A 13 11.39 7.46 -0.05
C VAL A 13 10.46 7.83 1.11
N LEU A 14 10.79 8.88 1.87
CA LEU A 14 9.96 9.33 2.99
C LEU A 14 8.59 9.87 2.52
N ASN A 15 8.55 10.58 1.40
CA ASN A 15 7.31 11.07 0.82
C ASN A 15 6.40 9.93 0.38
N LEU A 16 6.96 8.94 -0.34
CA LEU A 16 6.24 7.75 -0.78
C LEU A 16 5.70 6.96 0.42
N TYR A 17 6.53 6.72 1.44
CA TYR A 17 6.11 6.05 2.67
C TYR A 17 4.90 6.72 3.32
N LYS A 18 4.95 8.06 3.46
CA LYS A 18 3.83 8.83 4.02
C LYS A 18 2.56 8.66 3.20
N ARG A 19 2.64 8.77 1.87
CA ARG A 19 1.49 8.61 0.97
C ARG A 19 0.90 7.20 1.02
N CYS A 20 1.74 6.17 1.17
CA CYS A 20 1.28 4.80 1.35
C CYS A 20 0.50 4.63 2.67
N LEU A 21 0.96 5.23 3.76
CA LEU A 21 0.24 5.21 5.04
C LEU A 21 -1.10 5.99 4.95
N GLU A 22 -1.10 7.15 4.30
CA GLU A 22 -2.33 7.93 4.06
C GLU A 22 -3.33 7.14 3.22
N SER A 23 -2.85 6.44 2.19
CA SER A 23 -3.69 5.54 1.38
C SER A 23 -4.27 4.40 2.22
N ALA A 24 -3.46 3.75 3.07
CA ALA A 24 -3.92 2.70 3.97
C ALA A 24 -5.05 3.17 4.93
N GLN A 25 -5.05 4.44 5.36
CA GLN A 25 -6.14 4.99 6.18
C GLN A 25 -7.48 5.08 5.43
N ARG A 26 -7.46 5.10 4.09
CA ARG A 26 -8.67 5.15 3.25
C ARG A 26 -9.36 3.79 3.17
N CYS A 27 -8.74 2.71 3.65
CA CYS A 27 -9.39 1.40 3.74
C CYS A 27 -10.66 1.50 4.61
N PRO A 28 -11.79 0.90 4.21
CA PRO A 28 -13.06 1.09 4.92
C PRO A 28 -13.09 0.38 6.28
N LYS A 29 -12.62 -0.87 6.33
CA LYS A 29 -12.62 -1.68 7.55
C LYS A 29 -11.36 -1.38 8.37
N PHE A 30 -11.53 -1.25 9.69
CA PHE A 30 -10.44 -0.98 10.63
C PHE A 30 -9.33 -2.04 10.55
N VAL A 31 -9.71 -3.32 10.48
CA VAL A 31 -8.76 -4.44 10.34
C VAL A 31 -7.90 -4.29 9.08
N ASN A 32 -8.52 -3.90 7.96
CA ASN A 32 -7.80 -3.68 6.70
C ASN A 32 -6.84 -2.48 6.81
N ARG A 33 -7.21 -1.40 7.52
CA ARG A 33 -6.29 -0.27 7.79
C ARG A 33 -5.04 -0.74 8.52
N ILE A 34 -5.21 -1.47 9.62
CA ILE A 34 -4.09 -1.99 10.42
C ILE A 34 -3.22 -2.93 9.59
N MET A 35 -3.84 -3.86 8.86
CA MET A 35 -3.12 -4.81 8.01
C MET A 35 -2.28 -4.07 6.96
N MET A 36 -2.88 -3.12 6.26
CA MET A 36 -2.21 -2.34 5.21
C MET A 36 -1.10 -1.45 5.77
N GLU A 37 -1.33 -0.79 6.91
CA GLU A 37 -0.27 -0.05 7.61
C GLU A 37 0.90 -0.93 8.00
N SER A 38 0.62 -2.11 8.57
CA SER A 38 1.64 -3.08 8.97
C SER A 38 2.44 -3.56 7.76
N TYR A 39 1.75 -3.88 6.66
CA TYR A 39 2.36 -4.28 5.39
C TYR A 39 3.27 -3.18 4.83
N VAL A 40 2.80 -1.94 4.75
CA VAL A 40 3.61 -0.79 4.29
C VAL A 40 4.84 -0.62 5.18
N ARG A 41 4.67 -0.65 6.49
CA ARG A 41 5.80 -0.55 7.44
C ARG A 41 6.81 -1.67 7.24
N GLN A 42 6.35 -2.91 7.08
CA GLN A 42 7.23 -4.05 6.88
C GLN A 42 8.02 -3.92 5.58
N LYS A 43 7.35 -3.63 4.47
CA LYS A 43 7.99 -3.52 3.15
C LYS A 43 9.10 -2.46 3.10
N PHE A 44 8.90 -1.31 3.75
CA PHE A 44 9.96 -0.29 3.85
C PHE A 44 11.09 -0.70 4.80
N ARG A 45 10.79 -1.45 5.87
CA ARG A 45 11.82 -1.99 6.77
C ARG A 45 12.69 -3.06 6.09
N ASP A 46 12.09 -3.91 5.26
CA ASP A 46 12.82 -4.97 4.53
C ASP A 46 13.88 -4.41 3.59
N ASN A 47 13.72 -3.15 3.17
CA ASN A 47 14.63 -2.44 2.26
C ASN A 47 15.54 -1.43 2.99
N LYS A 48 15.59 -1.45 4.33
CA LYS A 48 16.30 -0.45 5.13
C LYS A 48 17.82 -0.49 4.95
N ASP A 49 18.37 -1.68 4.70
CA ASP A 49 19.82 -1.91 4.66
C ASP A 49 20.42 -1.75 3.25
N ILE A 50 19.64 -1.29 2.28
CA ILE A 50 20.13 -0.97 0.93
C ILE A 50 21.12 0.19 1.01
N ASP A 51 22.26 0.06 0.31
CA ASP A 51 23.25 1.14 0.25
C ASP A 51 22.61 2.39 -0.39
N SER A 52 22.69 3.51 0.32
CA SER A 52 22.30 4.84 -0.18
C SER A 52 22.91 5.23 -1.53
N ARG A 53 24.02 4.62 -1.92
CA ARG A 53 24.73 4.84 -3.19
C ARG A 53 24.22 3.96 -4.32
N ASP A 54 23.45 2.93 -4.02
CA ASP A 54 22.80 2.09 -5.02
C ASP A 54 21.55 2.80 -5.56
N PHE A 55 21.81 3.79 -6.43
CA PHE A 55 20.76 4.65 -6.97
C PHE A 55 19.79 3.90 -7.87
N GLU A 56 20.27 2.87 -8.58
CA GLU A 56 19.45 2.09 -9.50
C GLU A 56 18.41 1.27 -8.73
N THR A 57 18.84 0.55 -7.70
CA THR A 57 17.92 -0.21 -6.83
C THR A 57 16.92 0.72 -6.15
N ILE A 58 17.36 1.85 -5.60
CA ILE A 58 16.46 2.83 -4.96
C ILE A 58 15.43 3.37 -5.95
N GLN A 59 15.83 3.71 -7.18
CA GLN A 59 14.91 4.20 -8.20
C GLN A 59 13.91 3.13 -8.66
N SER A 60 14.37 1.89 -8.81
CA SER A 60 13.50 0.76 -9.16
C SER A 60 12.43 0.53 -8.08
N LEU A 61 12.82 0.53 -6.80
CA LEU A 61 11.91 0.39 -5.67
C LEU A 61 10.94 1.56 -5.54
N LEU A 62 11.40 2.79 -5.76
CA LEU A 62 10.53 3.97 -5.81
C LEU A 62 9.48 3.83 -6.91
N ARG A 63 9.87 3.43 -8.13
CA ARG A 63 8.93 3.22 -9.23
C ARG A 63 7.90 2.14 -8.90
N GLN A 64 8.36 1.00 -8.39
CA GLN A 64 7.47 -0.09 -7.99
C GLN A 64 6.47 0.36 -6.91
N GLY A 65 6.94 1.07 -5.87
CA GLY A 65 6.06 1.56 -4.82
C GLY A 65 5.05 2.60 -5.30
N GLU A 66 5.41 3.45 -6.28
CA GLU A 66 4.47 4.37 -6.93
C GLU A 66 3.39 3.65 -7.74
N GLU A 67 3.74 2.58 -8.46
CA GLU A 67 2.80 1.75 -9.21
C GLU A 67 1.79 1.05 -8.28
N GLU A 68 2.28 0.47 -7.18
CA GLU A 68 1.43 -0.16 -6.16
C GLU A 68 0.50 0.85 -5.48
N LEU A 69 1.04 2.02 -5.10
CA LEU A 69 0.24 3.10 -4.51
C LEU A 69 -0.84 3.60 -5.48
N LYS A 70 -0.52 3.73 -6.77
CA LYS A 70 -1.48 4.11 -7.81
C LYS A 70 -2.60 3.08 -7.92
N SER A 71 -2.26 1.80 -7.91
CA SER A 71 -3.24 0.71 -7.94
C SER A 71 -4.20 0.78 -6.74
N MET A 72 -3.65 0.91 -5.52
CA MET A 72 -4.44 1.04 -4.29
C MET A 72 -5.36 2.28 -4.31
N ASN A 73 -4.85 3.43 -4.75
CA ASN A 73 -5.65 4.64 -4.84
C ASN A 73 -6.77 4.51 -5.89
N THR A 74 -6.49 3.85 -7.01
CA THR A 74 -7.49 3.58 -8.05
C THR A 74 -8.61 2.70 -7.48
N TYR A 75 -8.28 1.69 -6.68
CA TYR A 75 -9.27 0.88 -5.96
C TYR A 75 -10.13 1.73 -5.00
N HIS A 76 -9.51 2.62 -4.22
CA HIS A 76 -10.26 3.53 -3.35
C HIS A 76 -11.21 4.46 -4.13
N ASP A 77 -10.77 4.96 -5.28
CA ASP A 77 -11.57 5.86 -6.12
C ASP A 77 -12.73 5.11 -6.79
N LEU A 78 -12.50 3.88 -7.27
CA LEU A 78 -13.53 2.98 -7.79
C LEU A 78 -14.58 2.68 -6.72
N ARG A 79 -14.15 2.31 -5.52
CA ARG A 79 -15.06 2.08 -4.39
C ARG A 79 -15.87 3.33 -4.05
N SER A 80 -15.23 4.50 -4.05
CA SER A 80 -15.90 5.76 -3.76
C SER A 80 -16.96 6.12 -4.82
N ARG A 81 -16.71 5.78 -6.09
CA ARG A 81 -17.69 5.91 -7.19
C ARG A 81 -18.86 4.94 -7.03
N HIS A 82 -18.56 3.67 -6.72
CA HIS A 82 -19.58 2.65 -6.48
C HIS A 82 -20.53 3.06 -5.34
N LEU A 83 -19.99 3.57 -4.22
CA LEU A 83 -20.81 4.08 -3.12
C LEU A 83 -21.68 5.29 -3.47
N ARG A 84 -21.35 6.03 -4.54
CA ARG A 84 -22.17 7.14 -5.04
C ARG A 84 -23.26 6.70 -6.03
N GLY A 85 -23.34 5.41 -6.34
CA GLY A 85 -24.29 4.88 -7.32
C GLY A 85 -23.90 5.15 -8.77
N GLU A 86 -22.61 5.43 -9.04
CA GLU A 86 -22.09 5.49 -10.40
C GLU A 86 -21.92 4.05 -10.94
N ASN A 87 -22.39 3.77 -12.17
CA ASN A 87 -22.19 2.47 -12.80
C ASN A 87 -20.69 2.16 -12.88
N THR A 88 -20.28 1.09 -12.20
CA THR A 88 -18.90 0.60 -12.11
C THR A 88 -18.78 -0.82 -12.69
N ASP A 89 -19.76 -1.21 -13.50
CA ASP A 89 -19.97 -2.56 -14.05
C ASP A 89 -18.79 -3.08 -14.89
N ASP A 90 -17.88 -2.21 -15.31
CA ASP A 90 -16.74 -2.58 -16.17
C ASP A 90 -15.49 -3.09 -15.43
N LEU A 91 -15.45 -3.18 -14.10
CA LEU A 91 -14.17 -3.48 -13.39
C LEU A 91 -14.23 -4.37 -12.13
N TYR A 92 -15.39 -4.92 -11.74
CA TYR A 92 -15.48 -5.83 -10.59
C TYR A 92 -15.34 -7.30 -10.99
N SER A 93 -14.08 -7.74 -11.13
CA SER A 93 -13.74 -9.18 -11.08
C SER A 93 -12.45 -9.37 -10.29
N ASP A 94 -12.42 -8.99 -9.01
CA ASP A 94 -11.61 -9.70 -7.99
C ASP A 94 -11.95 -9.22 -6.57
N GLY A 95 -12.91 -9.90 -5.94
CA GLY A 95 -12.57 -10.79 -4.83
C GLY A 95 -12.09 -10.26 -3.47
N TYR A 96 -12.24 -8.98 -3.10
CA TYR A 96 -11.84 -8.53 -1.75
C TYR A 96 -12.96 -8.14 -0.78
N ASP A 97 -14.23 -8.23 -1.18
CA ASP A 97 -15.37 -7.96 -0.28
C ASP A 97 -15.88 -9.19 0.51
N ASN A 98 -15.30 -10.38 0.31
CA ASN A 98 -15.64 -11.60 1.06
C ASN A 98 -14.53 -12.05 2.03
N ILE A 99 -14.17 -11.19 2.99
CA ILE A 99 -13.61 -11.67 4.28
C ILE A 99 -14.63 -11.31 5.36
N GLU A 100 -15.78 -11.98 5.30
CA GLU A 100 -16.79 -12.00 6.35
C GLU A 100 -17.62 -13.29 6.18
N ASN A 101 -17.00 -14.41 6.56
CA ASN A 101 -17.61 -15.60 7.18
C ASN A 101 -16.65 -16.79 7.08
N ASP A 102 -15.57 -16.77 7.86
CA ASP A 102 -15.03 -18.03 8.37
C ASP A 102 -15.08 -18.01 9.89
N SER A 103 -16.20 -18.50 10.42
CA SER A 103 -16.40 -18.81 11.83
C SER A 103 -15.63 -20.06 12.28
N SER A 104 -14.64 -20.55 11.52
CA SER A 104 -13.88 -21.76 11.85
C SER A 104 -12.57 -21.53 12.61
N ILE A 105 -12.16 -20.29 12.89
CA ILE A 105 -10.97 -20.01 13.73
C ILE A 105 -11.41 -19.58 15.14
N SER A 106 -12.16 -20.45 15.80
CA SER A 106 -12.19 -20.53 17.27
C SER A 106 -12.64 -21.92 17.68
N LYS A 107 -11.68 -22.86 17.70
CA LYS A 107 -11.75 -23.95 18.67
C LYS A 107 -10.64 -23.70 19.69
N PRO A 108 -10.97 -23.54 20.98
CA PRO A 108 -9.95 -23.53 22.01
C PRO A 108 -9.27 -24.90 22.02
N LEU A 109 -7.94 -24.90 22.01
CA LEU A 109 -7.15 -26.09 22.36
C LEU A 109 -7.48 -26.42 23.82
N ASN A 110 -8.09 -27.59 24.01
CA ASN A 110 -8.25 -28.24 25.30
C ASN A 110 -6.97 -29.02 25.62
#